data_AF-A0A5A7TQ51-F1
#
_entry.id   AF-A0A5A7TQ51-F1
#
_cell.length_a   1.000
_cell.length_b   1.000
_cell.length_c   1.000
_cell.angle_alpha   90.00
_cell.angle_beta   90.00
_cell.angle_gamma   90.00
#
_symmetry.space_group_name_H-M   'P 1'
#
loop_
_entity.id
_entity.type
_entity.pdbx_description
1 polymer ?
#
loop_
_entity_poly.entity_id
_entity_poly.type
_entity_poly.pdbx_seq_one_letter_code
_entity_poly.pdbx_strand_id
1 'polypeptide(L)'
;MEEEYPQTPTSNANRTSRKAYDRWVKANEKARVYILAIMTDVLAKKHESLATAKEIMDALKVMFVQPKWSLRHEAIKYIYTKRMKEGTYVREHVLDMMMHFNIAEVNGGAIDETNQVSFILESLPKSFIPFQTNASLNKIEFNLTTLLNELQQFQTLTMGKGKQVEANVAITKRKFSRGSSSKTKAGPSKPKP
;
A
#
# COMPACT_ATOMS: atom_id res chain seq x y z
N MET A 1 -9.33 -23.56 19.78
CA MET A 1 -9.78 -24.64 20.68
C MET A 1 -10.41 -25.69 19.78
N GLU A 2 -9.63 -26.70 19.38
CA GLU A 2 -10.14 -27.83 18.60
C GLU A 2 -10.78 -28.80 19.59
N GLU A 3 -12.09 -28.68 19.79
CA GLU A 3 -12.84 -29.74 20.45
C GLU A 3 -13.13 -30.81 19.41
N GLU A 4 -12.40 -31.93 19.51
CA GLU A 4 -12.55 -33.09 18.64
C GLU A 4 -13.93 -33.72 18.85
N TYR A 5 -14.60 -34.07 17.74
CA TYR A 5 -15.95 -34.63 17.78
C TYR A 5 -15.95 -35.94 18.60
N PRO A 6 -16.76 -36.05 19.67
CA PRO A 6 -16.75 -37.26 20.47
C PRO A 6 -17.30 -38.42 19.63
N GLN A 7 -16.54 -39.51 19.57
CA GLN A 7 -16.97 -40.72 18.87
C GLN A 7 -18.27 -41.25 19.47
N THR A 8 -19.19 -41.65 18.60
CA THR A 8 -20.42 -42.34 18.99
C THR A 8 -20.07 -43.57 19.84
N PRO A 9 -20.56 -43.67 21.09
CA PRO A 9 -20.22 -44.80 21.95
C PRO A 9 -20.67 -46.12 21.32
N THR A 10 -19.78 -47.11 21.29
CA THR A 10 -20.10 -48.48 20.88
C THR A 10 -21.06 -49.15 21.87
N SER A 11 -21.73 -50.23 21.46
CA SER A 11 -22.70 -50.94 22.32
C SER A 11 -22.10 -51.38 23.67
N ASN A 12 -20.80 -51.73 23.70
CA ASN A 12 -20.04 -52.11 24.89
C ASN A 12 -19.44 -50.92 25.67
N ALA A 13 -19.70 -49.67 25.27
CA ALA A 13 -19.13 -48.50 25.93
C ALA A 13 -19.62 -48.37 27.39
N ASN A 14 -18.71 -47.92 28.27
CA ASN A 14 -19.03 -47.76 29.68
C ASN A 14 -20.10 -46.66 29.90
N ARG A 15 -20.79 -46.73 31.05
CA ARG A 15 -21.88 -45.80 31.40
C ARG A 15 -21.41 -44.34 31.46
N THR A 16 -20.16 -44.10 31.82
CA THR A 16 -19.58 -42.76 31.92
C THR A 16 -19.40 -42.12 30.55
N SER A 17 -18.89 -42.87 29.57
CA SER A 17 -18.72 -42.44 28.17
C SER A 17 -20.04 -42.11 27.51
N ARG A 18 -21.09 -42.92 27.73
CA ARG A 18 -22.44 -42.61 27.22
C ARG A 18 -22.99 -41.31 27.82
N LYS A 19 -22.90 -41.15 29.15
CA LYS A 19 -23.34 -39.91 29.83
C LYS A 19 -22.58 -38.67 29.34
N ALA A 20 -21.28 -38.81 29.05
CA ALA A 20 -20.49 -37.71 28.50
C ALA A 20 -20.94 -37.34 27.09
N TYR A 21 -21.19 -38.33 26.23
CA TYR A 21 -21.75 -38.13 24.89
C TYR A 21 -23.12 -37.45 24.93
N ASP A 22 -24.05 -37.92 25.78
CA ASP A 22 -25.39 -37.32 25.91
C ASP A 22 -25.32 -35.84 26.34
N ARG A 23 -24.41 -35.53 27.28
CA ARG A 23 -24.16 -34.14 27.70
C ARG A 23 -23.64 -33.29 26.55
N TRP A 24 -22.71 -33.83 25.76
CA TRP A 24 -22.17 -33.14 24.59
C TRP A 24 -23.26 -32.89 23.53
N VAL A 25 -24.09 -33.89 23.20
CA VAL A 25 -25.19 -33.74 22.24
C VAL A 25 -26.14 -32.62 22.67
N LYS A 26 -26.52 -32.59 23.95
CA LYS A 26 -27.39 -31.55 24.50
C LYS A 26 -26.75 -30.16 24.44
N ALA A 27 -25.46 -30.05 24.74
CA ALA A 27 -24.72 -28.79 24.67
C ALA A 27 -24.58 -28.30 23.21
N ASN A 28 -24.25 -29.20 22.28
CA ASN A 28 -24.14 -28.91 20.85
C ASN A 28 -25.49 -28.43 20.27
N GLU A 29 -26.59 -29.12 20.58
CA GLU A 29 -27.91 -28.71 20.08
C GLU A 29 -28.32 -27.35 20.65
N LYS A 30 -28.06 -27.10 21.94
CA LYS A 30 -28.28 -25.78 22.54
C LYS A 30 -27.48 -24.70 21.83
N ALA A 31 -26.19 -24.92 21.59
CA ALA A 31 -25.34 -23.97 20.88
C ALA A 31 -25.82 -23.73 19.44
N ARG A 32 -26.21 -24.79 18.73
CA ARG A 32 -26.75 -24.76 17.37
C ARG A 32 -27.99 -23.87 17.29
N VAL A 33 -28.95 -24.07 18.19
CA VAL A 33 -30.18 -23.25 18.27
C VAL A 33 -29.85 -21.79 18.56
N TYR A 34 -28.95 -21.49 19.50
CA TYR A 34 -28.56 -20.10 19.76
C TYR A 34 -27.91 -19.44 18.55
N ILE A 35 -27.00 -20.15 17.88
CA ILE A 35 -26.31 -19.63 16.68
C ILE A 35 -27.33 -19.35 15.56
N LEU A 36 -28.28 -20.25 15.31
CA LEU A 36 -29.32 -20.03 14.31
C LEU A 36 -30.26 -18.87 14.68
N ALA A 37 -30.61 -18.74 15.97
CA ALA A 37 -31.52 -17.69 16.45
C ALA A 37 -30.93 -16.28 16.35
N ILE A 38 -29.60 -16.12 16.43
CA ILE A 38 -28.93 -14.81 16.25
C ILE A 38 -28.70 -14.45 14.78
N MET A 39 -28.88 -15.39 13.85
CA MET A 39 -28.76 -15.12 12.42
C MET A 39 -29.99 -14.41 11.88
N THR A 40 -29.84 -13.75 10.73
CA THR A 40 -30.99 -13.33 9.93
C THR A 40 -31.74 -14.54 9.38
N ASP A 41 -33.05 -14.42 9.19
CA ASP A 41 -33.92 -15.53 8.74
C ASP A 41 -33.39 -16.24 7.49
N VAL A 42 -32.87 -15.48 6.51
CA VAL A 42 -32.31 -16.02 5.27
C VAL A 42 -31.07 -16.89 5.54
N LEU A 43 -30.19 -16.43 6.43
CA LEU A 43 -28.94 -17.12 6.76
C LEU A 43 -29.20 -18.33 7.65
N ALA A 44 -30.12 -18.22 8.61
CA ALA A 44 -30.57 -19.33 9.44
C ALA A 44 -31.14 -20.46 8.57
N LYS A 45 -32.08 -20.13 7.67
CA LYS A 45 -32.70 -21.10 6.76
C LYS A 45 -31.71 -21.83 5.86
N LYS A 46 -30.64 -21.14 5.43
CA LYS A 46 -29.58 -21.76 4.61
C LYS A 46 -28.76 -22.80 5.37
N HIS A 47 -28.62 -22.66 6.69
CA HIS A 47 -27.73 -23.50 7.51
C HIS A 47 -28.47 -24.40 8.50
N GLU A 48 -29.80 -24.37 8.54
CA GLU A 48 -30.64 -25.15 9.46
C GLU A 48 -30.43 -26.66 9.30
N SER A 49 -30.11 -27.15 8.09
CA SER A 49 -29.86 -28.57 7.85
C SER A 49 -28.52 -29.09 8.39
N LEU A 50 -27.62 -28.21 8.85
CA LEU A 50 -26.34 -28.62 9.43
C LEU A 50 -26.56 -29.20 10.83
N ALA A 51 -25.94 -30.34 11.12
CA ALA A 51 -26.24 -31.15 12.30
C ALA A 51 -25.57 -30.61 13.57
N THR A 52 -24.50 -29.82 13.43
CA THR A 52 -23.71 -29.36 14.58
C THR A 52 -23.49 -27.86 14.58
N ALA A 53 -23.31 -27.30 15.78
CA ALA A 53 -22.92 -25.91 15.96
C ALA A 53 -21.57 -25.61 15.27
N LYS A 54 -20.66 -26.59 15.25
CA LYS A 54 -19.36 -26.50 14.60
C LYS A 54 -19.49 -26.34 13.08
N GLU A 55 -20.28 -27.18 12.41
CA GLU A 55 -20.50 -27.08 10.96
C GLU A 55 -21.07 -25.71 10.57
N ILE A 56 -22.03 -25.19 11.36
CA ILE A 56 -22.58 -23.85 11.16
C ILE A 56 -21.49 -22.78 11.32
N MET A 57 -20.71 -22.84 12.40
CA MET A 57 -19.61 -21.89 12.63
C MET A 57 -18.54 -21.95 11.53
N ASP A 58 -18.22 -23.14 11.02
CA ASP A 58 -17.24 -23.30 9.94
C ASP A 58 -17.79 -22.77 8.60
N ALA A 59 -19.07 -23.01 8.29
CA ALA A 59 -19.73 -22.38 7.14
C ALA A 59 -19.76 -20.85 7.25
N LEU A 60 -20.06 -20.31 8.43
CA LEU A 60 -20.00 -18.88 8.69
C LEU A 60 -18.58 -18.33 8.53
N LYS A 61 -17.55 -19.03 9.03
CA LYS A 61 -16.15 -18.61 8.80
C LYS A 61 -15.86 -18.54 7.31
N VAL A 62 -16.25 -19.53 6.53
CA VAL A 62 -16.05 -19.50 5.07
C VAL A 62 -16.78 -18.33 4.42
N MET A 63 -17.99 -17.97 4.89
CA MET A 63 -18.79 -16.89 4.30
C MET A 63 -18.36 -15.48 4.71
N PHE A 64 -17.91 -15.29 5.95
CA PHE A 64 -17.67 -13.96 6.53
C PHE A 64 -16.21 -13.67 6.86
N VAL A 65 -15.38 -14.69 7.06
CA VAL A 65 -13.94 -14.50 7.21
C VAL A 65 -13.35 -14.35 5.82
N GLN A 66 -12.92 -13.13 5.51
CA GLN A 66 -12.07 -12.85 4.36
C GLN A 66 -10.90 -13.86 4.34
N PRO A 67 -10.79 -14.72 3.32
CA PRO A 67 -9.70 -15.67 3.25
C PRO A 67 -8.37 -14.92 3.23
N LYS A 68 -7.37 -15.39 3.98
CA LYS A 68 -5.99 -14.86 3.89
C LYS A 68 -5.51 -14.80 2.45
N TRP A 69 -5.92 -15.79 1.63
CA TRP A 69 -5.69 -15.79 0.18
C TRP A 69 -6.19 -14.51 -0.50
N SER A 70 -7.43 -14.08 -0.23
CA SER A 70 -8.02 -12.89 -0.83
C SER A 70 -7.28 -11.62 -0.43
N LEU A 71 -7.04 -11.43 0.87
CA LEU A 71 -6.28 -10.28 1.37
C LEU A 71 -4.85 -10.22 0.79
N ARG A 72 -4.18 -11.37 0.75
CA ARG A 72 -2.85 -11.50 0.14
C ARG A 72 -2.89 -11.15 -1.34
N HIS A 73 -3.86 -11.69 -2.08
CA HIS A 73 -3.99 -11.44 -3.51
C HIS A 73 -4.27 -9.97 -3.82
N GLU A 74 -5.16 -9.33 -3.05
CA GLU A 74 -5.47 -7.90 -3.18
C GLU A 74 -4.26 -7.02 -2.88
N ALA A 75 -3.51 -7.32 -1.81
CA ALA A 75 -2.30 -6.58 -1.46
C ALA A 75 -1.20 -6.72 -2.53
N ILE A 76 -0.94 -7.94 -3.01
CA ILE A 76 0.02 -8.19 -4.10
C ILE A 76 -0.42 -7.45 -5.36
N LYS A 77 -1.69 -7.57 -5.76
CA LYS A 77 -2.24 -6.85 -6.92
C LYS A 77 -2.03 -5.34 -6.78
N TYR A 78 -2.28 -4.79 -5.59
CA TYR A 78 -2.05 -3.38 -5.31
C TYR A 78 -0.59 -2.98 -5.53
N ILE A 79 0.35 -3.71 -4.92
CA ILE A 79 1.79 -3.48 -5.04
C ILE A 79 2.24 -3.41 -6.51
N TYR A 80 1.80 -4.37 -7.33
CA TYR A 80 2.20 -4.44 -8.75
C TYR A 80 1.58 -3.34 -9.62
N THR A 81 0.37 -2.89 -9.29
CA THR A 81 -0.42 -2.00 -10.16
C THR A 81 -0.42 -0.55 -9.71
N LYS A 82 -0.14 -0.28 -8.43
CA LYS A 82 -0.10 1.06 -7.86
C LYS A 82 1.06 1.84 -8.50
N ARG A 83 0.73 3.01 -9.03
CA ARG A 83 1.69 4.00 -9.51
C ARG A 83 1.49 5.30 -8.76
N MET A 84 2.60 5.95 -8.42
CA MET A 84 2.59 7.29 -7.85
C MET A 84 2.18 8.28 -8.95
N LYS A 85 1.36 9.28 -8.59
CA LYS A 85 0.99 10.35 -9.52
C LYS A 85 2.09 11.41 -9.56
N GLU A 86 2.26 12.05 -10.72
CA GLU A 86 3.20 13.16 -10.87
C GLU A 86 2.77 14.32 -9.94
N GLY A 87 3.74 14.95 -9.26
CA GLY A 87 3.49 16.09 -8.37
C GLY A 87 2.94 15.78 -6.97
N THR A 88 2.60 14.52 -6.63
CA THR A 88 2.16 14.15 -5.26
C THR A 88 3.35 13.87 -4.34
N TYR A 89 3.14 13.79 -3.03
CA TYR A 89 4.22 13.54 -2.06
C TYR A 89 4.72 12.09 -2.10
N VAL A 90 6.02 11.89 -2.34
CA VAL A 90 6.64 10.55 -2.43
C VAL A 90 6.56 9.82 -1.10
N ARG A 91 6.64 10.55 0.00
CA ARG A 91 6.56 9.98 1.36
C ARG A 91 5.24 9.25 1.58
N GLU A 92 4.12 9.85 1.18
CA GLU A 92 2.79 9.25 1.34
C GLU A 92 2.67 7.97 0.50
N HIS A 93 3.13 8.02 -0.75
CA HIS A 93 3.12 6.87 -1.64
C HIS A 93 3.96 5.69 -1.12
N VAL A 94 5.17 5.96 -0.63
CA VAL A 94 6.04 4.89 -0.08
C VAL A 94 5.43 4.28 1.17
N LEU A 95 4.89 5.08 2.09
CA LEU A 95 4.23 4.57 3.30
C LEU A 95 3.00 3.71 2.96
N ASP A 96 2.23 4.12 1.96
CA ASP A 96 1.08 3.35 1.44
C ASP A 96 1.53 1.99 0.86
N MET A 97 2.63 1.96 0.09
CA MET A 97 3.20 0.69 -0.39
C MET A 97 3.72 -0.19 0.75
N MET A 98 4.39 0.39 1.76
CA MET A 98 4.87 -0.33 2.95
C MET A 98 3.71 -0.99 3.71
N MET A 99 2.58 -0.29 3.85
CA MET A 99 1.38 -0.86 4.43
C MET A 99 0.93 -2.11 3.67
N HIS A 100 0.91 -2.07 2.34
CA HIS A 100 0.52 -3.22 1.52
C HIS A 100 1.54 -4.38 1.57
N PHE A 101 2.84 -4.11 1.70
CA PHE A 101 3.83 -5.17 1.97
C PHE A 101 3.54 -5.88 3.29
N ASN A 102 3.25 -5.12 4.36
CA ASN A 102 2.90 -5.68 5.66
C ASN A 102 1.59 -6.49 5.60
N ILE A 103 0.56 -6.02 4.87
CA ILE A 103 -0.68 -6.78 4.65
C ILE A 103 -0.37 -8.10 3.92
N ALA A 104 0.48 -8.09 2.90
CA ALA A 104 0.85 -9.30 2.20
C ALA A 104 1.60 -10.28 3.13
N GLU A 105 2.55 -9.79 3.92
CA GLU A 105 3.35 -10.59 4.87
C GLU A 105 2.48 -11.31 5.92
N VAL A 106 1.63 -10.58 6.65
CA VAL A 106 0.78 -11.18 7.69
C VAL A 106 -0.25 -12.17 7.11
N ASN A 107 -0.52 -12.09 5.81
CA ASN A 107 -1.38 -13.01 5.07
C ASN A 107 -0.61 -14.11 4.30
N GLY A 108 0.67 -14.31 4.58
CA GLY A 108 1.50 -15.40 4.03
C GLY A 108 1.97 -15.15 2.59
N GLY A 109 2.17 -13.89 2.23
CA GLY A 109 2.72 -13.43 0.95
C GLY A 109 3.87 -12.46 1.15
N ALA A 110 4.81 -12.80 2.06
CA ALA A 110 5.97 -11.98 2.33
C ALA A 110 6.79 -11.72 1.05
N ILE A 111 7.17 -10.47 0.85
CA ILE A 111 8.04 -10.03 -0.24
C ILE A 111 9.37 -9.65 0.41
N ASP A 112 10.48 -10.17 -0.08
CA ASP A 112 11.79 -9.81 0.44
C ASP A 112 12.10 -8.33 0.21
N GLU A 113 12.92 -7.76 1.09
CA GLU A 113 13.20 -6.32 1.11
C GLU A 113 13.74 -5.79 -0.23
N THR A 114 14.58 -6.58 -0.92
CA THR A 114 15.12 -6.23 -2.25
C THR A 114 13.99 -6.03 -3.26
N ASN A 115 13.04 -6.96 -3.32
CA ASN A 115 11.88 -6.84 -4.18
C ASN A 115 10.95 -5.70 -3.74
N GLN A 116 10.78 -5.45 -2.43
CA GLN A 116 10.00 -4.29 -1.95
C GLN A 116 10.59 -2.97 -2.45
N VAL A 117 11.91 -2.81 -2.38
CA VAL A 117 12.64 -1.66 -2.93
C VAL A 117 12.41 -1.54 -4.44
N SER A 118 12.51 -2.65 -5.19
CA SER A 118 12.25 -2.64 -6.64
C SER A 118 10.84 -2.17 -6.97
N PHE A 119 9.82 -2.70 -6.29
CA PHE A 119 8.43 -2.30 -6.51
C PHE A 119 8.19 -0.82 -6.22
N ILE A 120 8.77 -0.29 -5.13
CA ILE A 120 8.71 1.15 -4.85
C ILE A 120 9.32 1.93 -6.00
N LEU A 121 10.56 1.62 -6.40
CA LEU A 121 11.24 2.34 -7.48
C LEU A 121 10.46 2.31 -8.79
N GLU A 122 9.95 1.15 -9.20
CA GLU A 122 9.17 0.98 -10.43
C GLU A 122 7.86 1.77 -10.39
N SER A 123 7.26 1.95 -9.22
CA SER A 123 5.99 2.66 -9.07
C SER A 123 6.11 4.18 -9.20
N LEU A 124 7.32 4.74 -9.14
CA LEU A 124 7.59 6.17 -9.18
C LEU A 124 7.34 6.76 -10.57
N PRO A 125 6.98 8.05 -10.67
CA PRO A 125 6.77 8.69 -11.95
C PRO A 125 8.11 9.05 -12.62
N LYS A 126 8.05 9.41 -13.91
CA LYS A 126 9.23 9.67 -14.74
C LYS A 126 10.15 10.77 -14.20
N SER A 127 9.61 11.71 -13.41
CA SER A 127 10.42 12.74 -12.75
C SER A 127 11.48 12.19 -11.79
N PHE A 128 11.36 10.93 -11.35
CA PHE A 128 12.34 10.24 -10.49
C PHE A 128 13.39 9.43 -11.27
N ILE A 129 13.38 9.40 -12.61
CA ILE A 129 14.43 8.73 -13.41
C ILE A 129 15.85 9.21 -13.05
N PRO A 130 16.12 10.51 -12.81
CA PRO A 130 17.45 10.95 -12.38
C PRO A 130 17.90 10.35 -11.05
N PHE A 131 16.97 10.17 -10.10
CA PHE A 131 17.24 9.51 -8.83
C PHE A 131 17.64 8.04 -9.04
N GLN A 132 16.84 7.29 -9.81
CA GLN A 132 17.11 5.88 -10.12
C GLN A 132 18.46 5.70 -10.81
N THR A 133 18.76 6.55 -11.81
CA THR A 133 20.03 6.51 -12.55
C THR A 133 21.21 6.74 -11.60
N ASN A 134 21.12 7.73 -10.72
CA ASN A 134 22.16 8.02 -9.73
C ASN A 134 22.35 6.87 -8.73
N ALA A 135 21.26 6.28 -8.24
CA ALA A 135 21.31 5.13 -7.35
C ALA A 135 22.03 3.93 -7.98
N SER A 136 21.70 3.59 -9.23
CA SER A 136 22.33 2.49 -9.96
C SER A 136 23.82 2.73 -10.22
N LEU A 137 24.21 3.96 -10.58
CA LEU A 137 25.62 4.31 -10.83
C LEU A 137 26.48 4.22 -9.57
N ASN A 138 25.93 4.65 -8.43
CA ASN A 138 26.65 4.68 -7.16
C ASN A 138 26.57 3.35 -6.38
N LYS A 139 25.88 2.34 -6.94
CA LYS A 139 25.66 1.03 -6.29
C LYS A 139 25.15 1.17 -4.85
N ILE A 140 24.26 2.13 -4.63
CA ILE A 140 23.69 2.36 -3.30
C ILE A 140 22.70 1.23 -3.02
N GLU A 141 22.98 0.45 -1.98
CA GLU A 141 22.01 -0.48 -1.44
C GLU A 141 21.04 0.27 -0.53
N PHE A 142 19.75 0.09 -0.77
CA PHE A 142 18.71 0.68 0.04
C PHE A 142 18.01 -0.36 0.91
N ASN A 143 17.66 0.04 2.11
CA ASN A 143 16.54 -0.52 2.86
C ASN A 143 15.35 0.43 2.70
N LEU A 144 14.16 0.03 3.17
CA LEU A 144 12.95 0.85 3.00
C LEU A 144 13.07 2.23 3.65
N THR A 145 13.74 2.32 4.80
CA THR A 145 13.85 3.57 5.56
C THR A 145 14.84 4.53 4.90
N THR A 146 15.98 4.04 4.42
CA THR A 146 16.95 4.88 3.70
C THR A 146 16.39 5.32 2.35
N LEU A 147 15.71 4.43 1.63
CA LEU A 147 15.03 4.77 0.38
C LEU A 147 14.01 5.90 0.57
N LEU A 148 13.15 5.79 1.59
CA LEU A 148 12.13 6.81 1.89
C LEU A 148 12.75 8.18 2.14
N ASN A 149 13.80 8.23 2.97
CA ASN A 149 14.47 9.48 3.31
C ASN A 149 15.14 10.13 2.09
N GLU A 150 15.84 9.33 1.28
CA GLU A 150 16.53 9.79 0.08
C GLU A 150 15.55 10.27 -1.00
N LEU A 151 14.46 9.53 -1.22
CA LEU A 151 13.38 9.96 -2.14
C LEU A 151 12.74 11.28 -1.69
N GLN A 152 12.50 11.44 -0.39
CA GLN A 152 11.94 12.67 0.17
C GLN A 152 12.89 13.86 0.03
N GLN A 153 14.19 13.67 0.27
CA GLN A 153 15.20 14.70 0.03
C GLN A 153 15.27 15.08 -1.44
N PHE A 154 15.32 14.09 -2.34
CA PHE A 154 15.31 14.30 -3.78
C PHE A 154 14.08 15.11 -4.22
N GLN A 155 12.89 14.76 -3.74
CA GLN A 155 11.67 15.50 -4.04
C GLN A 155 11.74 16.94 -3.54
N THR A 156 12.27 17.18 -2.34
CA THR A 156 12.39 18.52 -1.75
C THR A 156 13.35 19.39 -2.58
N LEU A 157 14.48 18.82 -3.02
CA LEU A 157 15.48 19.53 -3.83
C LEU A 157 15.01 19.82 -5.26
N THR A 158 14.14 18.98 -5.81
CA THR A 158 13.64 19.12 -7.20
C THR A 158 12.39 19.98 -7.27
N MET A 159 11.43 19.79 -6.35
CA MET A 159 10.18 20.57 -6.27
C MET A 159 10.38 21.93 -5.59
N GLY A 160 11.35 22.07 -4.68
CA GLY A 160 11.70 23.34 -4.03
C GLY A 160 12.35 24.36 -4.97
N LYS A 161 13.00 23.90 -6.06
CA LYS A 161 13.65 24.77 -7.05
C LYS A 161 12.68 25.57 -7.92
N GLY A 162 11.42 25.13 -8.05
CA GLY A 162 10.39 25.88 -8.78
C GLY A 162 10.16 27.30 -8.24
N LYS A 163 10.35 27.52 -6.94
CA LYS A 163 10.22 28.85 -6.31
C LYS A 163 11.46 29.74 -6.46
N GLN A 164 12.64 29.16 -6.69
CA GLN A 164 13.89 29.94 -6.78
C GLN A 164 14.20 30.37 -8.22
N VAL A 165 13.79 29.59 -9.23
CA VAL A 165 14.01 29.93 -10.64
C VAL A 165 13.11 31.10 -11.08
N GLU A 166 11.89 31.20 -10.55
CA GLU A 166 10.97 32.31 -10.86
C GLU A 166 11.42 33.65 -10.24
N ALA A 167 12.04 33.61 -9.05
CA ALA A 167 12.65 34.78 -8.42
C ALA A 167 13.90 35.28 -9.18
N ASN A 168 14.65 34.38 -9.81
CA ASN A 168 15.89 34.74 -10.51
C ASN A 168 15.66 35.22 -11.96
N VAL A 169 14.55 34.84 -12.61
CA VAL A 169 14.17 35.36 -13.94
C VAL A 169 13.54 36.75 -13.85
N ALA A 170 12.92 37.11 -12.71
CA ALA A 170 12.30 38.42 -12.52
C ALA A 170 13.32 39.56 -12.28
N ILE A 171 14.55 39.27 -11.84
CA ILE A 171 15.53 40.32 -11.44
C ILE A 171 16.39 40.83 -12.62
N THR A 172 16.39 40.16 -13.78
CA THR A 172 17.22 40.59 -14.94
C THR A 172 16.50 41.43 -15.99
N LYS A 173 15.24 41.85 -15.77
CA LYS A 173 14.61 42.92 -16.57
C LYS A 173 14.87 44.32 -15.99
N ARG A 174 16.14 44.65 -15.69
CA ARG A 174 16.55 46.05 -15.53
C ARG A 174 17.04 46.57 -16.88
N LYS A 175 16.12 47.27 -17.56
CA LYS A 175 16.28 48.13 -18.74
C LYS A 175 17.73 48.33 -19.23
N PHE A 176 18.11 47.63 -20.29
CA PHE A 176 19.08 48.21 -21.23
C PHE A 176 18.33 49.24 -22.08
N SER A 177 18.41 50.51 -21.69
CA SER A 177 17.99 51.61 -22.54
C SER A 177 18.95 51.70 -23.73
N ARG A 178 18.45 51.26 -24.88
CA ARG A 178 19.08 51.32 -26.18
C ARG A 178 18.86 52.73 -26.77
N GLY A 179 19.96 53.48 -26.96
CA GLY A 179 20.09 54.47 -28.04
C GLY A 179 20.27 55.95 -27.65
N SER A 180 21.48 56.48 -27.85
CA SER A 180 21.67 57.63 -28.74
C SER A 180 23.14 57.70 -29.20
N SER A 181 23.36 57.54 -30.50
CA SER A 181 24.62 57.83 -31.16
C SER A 181 24.67 59.33 -31.49
N SER A 182 25.66 60.05 -30.98
CA SER A 182 26.01 61.40 -31.45
C SER A 182 27.35 61.33 -32.18
N LYS A 183 27.27 61.43 -33.51
CA LYS A 183 28.38 61.53 -34.46
C LYS A 183 29.27 62.74 -34.13
N THR A 184 30.56 62.51 -33.97
CA THR A 184 31.61 63.51 -34.16
C THR A 184 31.87 63.71 -35.65
N LYS A 185 31.85 64.96 -36.12
CA LYS A 185 32.57 65.41 -37.32
C LYS A 185 33.06 66.85 -37.12
N ALA A 186 34.32 66.98 -36.75
CA ALA A 186 35.12 68.17 -37.03
C ALA A 186 35.80 67.96 -38.40
N GLY A 187 35.71 68.96 -39.27
CA GLY A 187 36.42 69.02 -40.55
C GLY A 187 36.79 70.48 -40.84
N PRO A 188 37.95 70.74 -41.46
CA PRO A 188 38.71 71.99 -41.24
C PRO A 188 38.28 73.15 -42.14
N SER A 189 38.61 74.34 -41.62
CA SER A 189 38.56 75.68 -42.19
C SER A 189 39.21 75.82 -43.58
N LYS A 190 38.62 76.66 -44.43
CA LYS A 190 39.25 77.29 -45.61
C LYS A 190 39.06 78.83 -45.56
N PRO A 191 39.97 79.63 -46.16
CA PRO A 191 39.98 81.09 -46.04
C PRO A 191 39.23 81.83 -47.17
N LYS A 192 38.63 82.98 -46.78
CA LYS A 192 38.46 84.34 -47.39
C LYS A 192 38.36 84.55 -48.92
N PRO A 193 37.64 85.61 -49.36
CA PRO A 193 38.05 87.02 -49.21
C PRO A 193 37.47 87.75 -47.98
#